data_AF-A0A1Z4MZ81-F1
#
_entry.id   AF-A0A1Z4MZ81-F1
#
_cell.length_a   1.000
_cell.length_b   1.000
_cell.length_c   1.000
_cell.angle_alpha   90.00
_cell.angle_beta   90.00
_cell.angle_gamma   90.00
#
_symmetry.space_group_name_H-M   'P 1'
#
loop_
_entity.id
_entity.type
_entity.pdbx_description
1 polymer ?
#
loop_
_entity_poly.entity_id
_entity_poly.type
_entity_poly.pdbx_seq_one_letter_code
_entity_poly.pdbx_strand_id
1 'polypeptide(L)'
;MPWDDVRLDIGDRLIVLATSNSLQRIEWGEMLPRLWQVQIEQAVTSSAMAHAVEKITLITGCTAADVLQWMNNLPTVLPTLLYKYQAQHLVRELKKLQIIASVILIK
;
A
#
# COMPACT_ATOMS: atom_id res chain seq x y z
N MET A 1 5.28 13.14 1.98
CA MET A 1 5.96 11.96 2.54
C MET A 1 6.85 11.40 1.43
N PRO A 2 8.09 10.96 1.74
CA PRO A 2 8.89 10.21 0.79
C PRO A 2 8.05 9.03 0.29
N TRP A 3 8.31 8.58 -0.93
CA TRP A 3 7.61 7.44 -1.51
C TRP A 3 7.75 6.24 -0.55
N ASP A 4 6.68 5.44 -0.40
CA ASP A 4 6.60 4.32 0.57
C ASP A 4 7.75 3.30 0.46
N ASP A 5 8.51 3.38 -0.64
CA ASP A 5 9.60 2.50 -1.01
C ASP A 5 10.96 2.98 -0.46
N VAL A 6 11.04 4.20 0.09
CA VAL A 6 12.29 4.78 0.61
C VAL A 6 12.46 4.40 2.07
N ARG A 7 13.45 3.53 2.34
CA ARG A 7 13.90 3.24 3.70
C ARG A 7 14.93 4.28 4.12
N LEU A 8 14.80 4.77 5.36
CA LEU A 8 15.77 5.67 5.97
C LEU A 8 16.71 4.85 6.85
N ASP A 9 18.01 5.04 6.65
CA ASP A 9 19.05 4.42 7.46
C ASP A 9 19.48 5.34 8.61
N ILE A 10 20.23 4.78 9.57
CA ILE A 10 20.76 5.56 10.70
C ILE A 10 21.70 6.64 10.16
N GLY A 11 21.37 7.90 10.44
CA GLY A 11 22.13 9.06 9.97
C GLY A 11 21.41 9.84 8.87
N ASP A 12 20.36 9.27 8.27
CA ASP A 12 19.53 9.98 7.29
C ASP A 12 18.69 11.08 7.93
N ARG A 13 18.43 12.14 7.15
CA ARG A 13 17.59 13.27 7.55
C ARG A 13 16.32 13.31 6.71
N LEU A 14 15.18 13.16 7.37
CA LEU A 14 13.87 13.36 6.75
C LEU A 14 13.39 14.79 6.94
N ILE A 15 13.27 15.55 5.85
CA ILE A 15 12.68 16.90 5.86
C ILE A 15 11.23 16.79 5.37
N VAL A 16 10.27 17.11 6.24
CA VAL A 16 8.83 17.08 5.92
C VAL A 16 8.28 18.50 5.88
N LEU A 17 7.74 18.90 4.73
CA LEU A 17 6.92 20.11 4.63
C LEU A 17 5.48 19.75 4.99
N ALA A 18 4.99 20.30 6.09
CA ALA A 18 3.64 20.06 6.57
C ALA A 18 3.08 21.32 7.24
N THR A 19 1.75 21.38 7.36
CA THR A 19 1.10 22.45 8.12
C THR A 19 1.41 22.32 9.61
N SER A 20 1.33 23.41 10.38
CA SER A 20 1.52 23.37 11.84
C SER A 20 0.61 22.35 12.52
N ASN A 21 -0.64 22.25 12.08
CA ASN A 21 -1.59 21.23 12.57
C ASN A 21 -1.08 19.81 12.29
N SER A 22 -0.59 19.54 11.08
CA SER A 22 -0.02 18.23 10.73
C SER A 22 1.23 17.88 11.55
N LEU A 23 2.06 18.87 11.90
CA LEU A 23 3.25 18.67 12.74
C LEU A 23 2.86 18.38 14.20
N GLN A 24 1.91 19.12 14.77
CA GLN A 24 1.40 18.87 16.12
C GLN A 24 0.87 17.44 16.29
N ARG A 25 0.17 16.93 15.28
CA ARG A 25 -0.32 15.54 15.29
C ARG A 25 0.82 14.52 15.37
N ILE A 26 1.94 14.79 14.69
CA ILE A 26 3.13 13.93 14.77
C ILE A 26 3.74 14.02 16.18
N GLU A 27 3.86 15.22 16.74
CA GLU A 27 4.40 15.45 18.09
C GLU A 27 3.55 14.76 19.18
N TRP A 28 2.23 14.73 19.01
CA TRP A 28 1.31 14.02 19.92
C TRP A 28 1.18 12.53 19.64
N GLY A 29 1.86 12.01 18.60
CA GLY A 29 1.75 10.60 18.21
C GLY A 29 0.38 10.22 17.65
N GLU A 30 -0.41 11.19 17.18
CA GLU A 30 -1.71 10.95 16.57
C GLU A 30 -1.56 10.30 15.19
N MET A 31 -1.73 8.98 15.15
CA MET A 31 -1.83 8.25 13.90
C MET A 31 -3.22 8.43 13.28
N LEU A 32 -3.25 8.63 11.95
CA LEU A 32 -4.50 8.47 11.21
C LEU A 32 -4.99 7.02 11.31
N PRO A 33 -6.30 6.76 11.18
CA PRO A 33 -6.79 5.39 11.21
C PRO A 33 -6.52 4.70 9.86
N ARG A 34 -6.14 3.42 9.90
CA ARG A 34 -5.99 2.57 8.73
C ARG A 34 -7.34 1.92 8.41
N LEU A 35 -8.16 2.63 7.63
CA LEU A 35 -9.54 2.21 7.32
C LEU A 35 -9.72 1.74 5.88
N TRP A 36 -8.63 1.66 5.11
CA TRP A 36 -8.71 1.40 3.68
C TRP A 36 -8.15 0.02 3.35
N GLN A 37 -8.79 -0.67 2.42
CA GLN A 37 -8.34 -1.92 1.84
C GLN A 37 -8.29 -1.80 0.32
N VAL A 38 -7.63 -2.77 -0.31
CA VAL A 38 -7.55 -2.86 -1.77
C VAL A 38 -8.22 -4.16 -2.22
N GLN A 39 -9.21 -4.00 -3.09
CA GLN A 39 -9.87 -5.10 -3.78
C GLN A 39 -9.17 -5.30 -5.13
N ILE A 40 -8.79 -6.54 -5.43
CA ILE A 40 -8.20 -6.95 -6.70
C ILE A 40 -9.21 -7.83 -7.42
N GLU A 41 -9.65 -7.41 -8.59
CA GLU A 41 -10.69 -8.08 -9.36
C GLU A 41 -10.10 -9.11 -10.32
N GLN A 42 -9.09 -8.70 -11.09
CA GLN A 42 -8.51 -9.54 -12.13
C GLN A 42 -7.07 -9.15 -12.43
N ALA A 43 -6.25 -10.16 -12.78
CA ALA A 43 -4.93 -10.00 -13.38
C ALA A 43 -4.93 -10.47 -14.84
N VAL A 44 -4.26 -9.72 -15.71
CA VAL A 44 -4.30 -9.94 -17.18
C VAL A 44 -3.23 -10.94 -17.64
N THR A 45 -2.08 -11.03 -16.97
CA THR A 45 -0.97 -11.91 -17.37
C THR A 45 -0.27 -12.56 -16.17
N SER A 46 0.28 -13.76 -16.37
CA SER A 46 1.06 -14.48 -15.35
C SER A 46 2.36 -13.75 -14.99
N SER A 47 2.97 -13.04 -15.93
CA SER A 47 4.15 -12.19 -15.67
C SER A 47 3.80 -10.98 -14.78
N ALA A 48 2.60 -10.40 -14.94
CA ALA A 48 2.13 -9.33 -14.06
C ALA A 48 1.95 -9.79 -12.61
N MET A 49 1.69 -11.08 -12.37
CA MET A 49 1.53 -11.63 -11.02
C MET A 49 2.81 -11.53 -10.21
N ALA A 50 3.96 -11.93 -10.76
CA ALA A 50 5.22 -11.86 -10.03
C ALA A 50 5.56 -10.42 -9.59
N HIS A 51 5.39 -9.45 -10.50
CA HIS A 51 5.61 -8.04 -10.18
C HIS A 51 4.56 -7.48 -9.21
N ALA A 52 3.32 -7.96 -9.27
CA ALA A 52 2.29 -7.55 -8.32
C ALA A 52 2.60 -8.02 -6.90
N VAL A 53 3.10 -9.26 -6.74
CA VAL A 53 3.55 -9.78 -5.43
C VAL A 53 4.64 -8.88 -4.86
N GLU A 54 5.65 -8.54 -5.65
CA GLU A 54 6.74 -7.65 -5.25
C GLU A 54 6.19 -6.28 -4.80
N LYS A 55 5.29 -5.67 -5.57
CA LYS A 55 4.72 -4.35 -5.24
C LYS A 55 3.82 -4.38 -4.00
N ILE A 56 2.99 -5.42 -3.86
CA ILE A 56 2.12 -5.57 -2.68
C ILE A 56 2.97 -5.77 -1.43
N THR A 57 3.97 -6.65 -1.46
CA THR A 57 4.84 -6.90 -0.30
C THR A 57 5.62 -5.66 0.12
N LEU A 58 6.13 -4.87 -0.85
CA LEU A 58 6.84 -3.63 -0.58
C LEU A 58 5.95 -2.57 0.11
N ILE A 59 4.74 -2.35 -0.42
CA ILE A 59 3.85 -1.28 0.07
C ILE A 59 3.12 -1.69 1.36
N THR A 60 2.73 -2.96 1.47
CA THR A 60 1.90 -3.44 2.60
C THR A 60 2.71 -4.06 3.73
N GLY A 61 3.97 -4.43 3.49
CA GLY A 61 4.81 -5.17 4.44
C GLY A 61 4.40 -6.64 4.64
N CYS A 62 3.45 -7.16 3.86
CA CYS A 62 3.03 -8.57 3.94
C CYS A 62 4.12 -9.51 3.37
N THR A 63 4.05 -10.80 3.71
CA THR A 63 4.98 -11.78 3.15
C THR A 63 4.60 -12.14 1.71
N ALA A 64 5.59 -12.47 0.89
CA ALA A 64 5.34 -12.90 -0.50
C ALA A 64 4.46 -14.15 -0.59
N ALA A 65 4.58 -15.05 0.39
CA ALA A 65 3.79 -16.29 0.45
C ALA A 65 2.28 -15.98 0.65
N ASP A 66 1.95 -15.09 1.60
CA ASP A 66 0.57 -14.69 1.86
C ASP A 66 -0.05 -14.02 0.63
N VAL A 67 0.71 -13.11 0.01
CA VAL A 67 0.26 -12.37 -1.18
C VAL A 67 0.02 -13.30 -2.36
N LEU A 68 0.94 -14.25 -2.62
CA LEU A 68 0.75 -15.27 -3.65
C LEU A 68 -0.51 -16.10 -3.41
N GLN A 69 -0.76 -16.50 -2.16
CA GLN A 69 -1.95 -17.25 -1.81
C GLN A 69 -3.23 -16.45 -2.09
N TRP A 70 -3.28 -15.15 -1.75
CA TRP A 70 -4.44 -14.31 -2.04
C TRP A 70 -4.63 -14.09 -3.54
N MET A 71 -3.53 -13.85 -4.25
CA MET A 71 -3.55 -13.62 -5.70
C MET A 71 -3.94 -14.84 -6.52
N ASN A 72 -3.77 -16.06 -6.00
CA ASN A 72 -4.29 -17.27 -6.65
C ASN A 72 -5.81 -17.42 -6.50
N ASN A 73 -6.44 -16.66 -5.60
CA ASN A 73 -7.86 -16.71 -5.28
C ASN A 73 -8.60 -15.44 -5.75
N LEU A 74 -8.30 -14.95 -6.95
CA LEU A 74 -8.98 -13.77 -7.52
C LEU A 74 -10.42 -14.09 -7.92
N PRO A 75 -11.36 -13.15 -7.73
CA PRO A 75 -11.20 -11.83 -7.13
C PRO A 75 -11.06 -11.88 -5.60
N THR A 76 -10.26 -10.99 -5.01
CA THR A 76 -10.00 -10.98 -3.56
C THR A 76 -9.89 -9.58 -2.98
N VAL A 77 -10.14 -9.44 -1.68
CA VAL A 77 -9.85 -8.23 -0.90
C VAL A 77 -8.63 -8.51 -0.04
N LEU A 78 -7.59 -7.68 -0.17
CA LEU A 78 -6.41 -7.82 0.67
C LEU A 78 -6.81 -7.56 2.14
N PRO A 79 -6.47 -8.46 3.08
CA PRO A 79 -6.88 -8.32 4.48
C PRO A 79 -6.17 -7.16 5.19
N THR A 80 -5.13 -6.59 4.58
CA THR A 80 -4.30 -5.54 5.16
C THR A 80 -5.01 -4.19 5.21
N LEU A 81 -5.10 -3.63 6.42
CA LEU A 81 -5.57 -2.26 6.64
C LEU A 81 -4.48 -1.25 6.30
N LEU A 82 -4.81 -0.34 5.40
CA LEU A 82 -3.91 0.68 4.86
C LEU A 82 -4.39 2.09 5.19
N TYR A 83 -3.44 3.02 5.19
CA TYR A 83 -3.79 4.43 5.05
C TYR A 83 -4.36 4.68 3.65
N LYS A 84 -5.23 5.70 3.52
CA LYS A 84 -5.82 6.08 2.23
C LYS A 84 -4.77 6.23 1.13
N TYR A 85 -3.67 6.87 1.46
CA TYR A 85 -2.60 7.16 0.51
C TYR A 85 -1.88 5.87 0.06
N GLN A 86 -1.62 4.92 0.97
CA GLN A 86 -1.01 3.63 0.66
C GLN A 86 -1.93 2.79 -0.24
N ALA A 87 -3.22 2.73 0.07
CA ALA A 87 -4.20 2.02 -0.77
C ALA A 87 -4.28 2.62 -2.19
N GLN A 88 -4.31 3.95 -2.29
CA GLN A 88 -4.29 4.65 -3.58
C GLN A 88 -2.97 4.43 -4.34
N HIS A 89 -1.84 4.43 -3.65
CA HIS A 89 -0.53 4.16 -4.24
C HIS A 89 -0.47 2.72 -4.78
N LEU A 90 -0.93 1.74 -4.00
CA LEU A 90 -0.97 0.34 -4.42
C LEU A 90 -1.84 0.15 -5.67
N VAL A 91 -3.04 0.73 -5.72
CA VAL A 91 -3.91 0.65 -6.91
C VAL A 91 -3.24 1.28 -8.14
N ARG A 92 -2.49 2.37 -7.99
CA ARG A 92 -1.73 2.97 -9.10
C ARG A 92 -0.63 2.04 -9.62
N GLU A 93 0.12 1.40 -8.73
CA GLU A 93 1.16 0.44 -9.10
C GLU A 93 0.57 -0.80 -9.78
N LEU A 94 -0.52 -1.36 -9.26
CA LEU A 94 -1.24 -2.49 -9.86
C LEU A 94 -1.79 -2.14 -11.25
N LYS A 95 -2.33 -0.92 -11.42
CA LYS A 95 -2.83 -0.45 -12.71
C LYS A 95 -1.72 -0.38 -13.78
N LYS A 96 -0.48 -0.02 -13.41
CA LYS A 96 0.68 -0.05 -14.33
C LYS A 96 0.98 -1.47 -14.82
N LEU A 97 0.68 -2.48 -14.01
CA LEU A 97 0.80 -3.90 -14.33
C LEU A 97 -0.45 -4.47 -15.02
N GLN A 98 -1.38 -3.61 -15.47
CA GLN A 98 -2.66 -3.99 -16.09
C GLN A 98 -3.57 -4.82 -15.17
N ILE A 99 -3.43 -4.69 -13.85
CA ILE A 99 -4.30 -5.37 -12.88
C ILE A 99 -5.46 -4.44 -12.51
N ILE A 100 -6.67 -4.97 -12.53
CA ILE A 100 -7.88 -4.23 -12.14
C ILE A 100 -8.01 -4.30 -10.62
N ALA A 101 -7.89 -3.15 -9.97
CA ALA A 101 -8.00 -3.02 -8.53
C ALA A 101 -8.67 -1.71 -8.13
N SER A 102 -9.33 -1.71 -6.98
CA SER A 102 -10.05 -0.57 -6.43
C SER A 102 -9.78 -0.42 -4.93
N VAL A 103 -9.96 0.80 -4.43
CA VAL A 103 -9.78 1.13 -3.01
C VAL A 103 -11.14 1.10 -2.33
N ILE A 104 -11.24 0.39 -1.21
CA ILE A 104 -12.48 0.27 -0.42
C ILE A 104 -12.26 0.83 1.00
N LEU A 105 -13.29 1.51 1.53
CA LEU A 105 -13.31 2.00 2.91
C LEU A 105 -14.09 1.00 3.75
N ILE A 106 -13.50 0.57 4.86
CA ILE A 106 -14.16 -0.27 5.86
C ILE A 106 -14.92 0.67 6.80
N LYS A 107 -16.23 0.44 6.92
CA LYS A 107 -17.11 1.15 7.84
C LYS A 107 -17.18 0.44 9.18
#